data_AF-A0A2T4JXV4-F1
#
_entry.id   AF-A0A2T4JXV4-F1
#
_cell.length_a   1.000
_cell.length_b   1.000
_cell.length_c   1.000
_cell.angle_alpha   90.00
_cell.angle_beta   90.00
_cell.angle_gamma   90.00
#
_symmetry.space_group_name_H-M   'P 1'
#
loop_
_entity.id
_entity.type
_entity.pdbx_description
1 polymer ?
#
loop_
_entity_poly.entity_id
_entity_poly.type
_entity_poly.pdbx_seq_one_letter_code
_entity_poly.pdbx_strand_id
1 'polypeptide(L)' 'TVAQDEASCIVFGMPKEAIAHGGVTKILPLSQIAGEILSFAERHNPGGRGRG' A
#
# COMPACT_ATOMS: atom_id res chain seq x y z
N THR A 1 0.94 -4.84 5.32
CA THR A 1 0.08 -3.63 5.26
C THR A 1 0.88 -2.47 4.69
N VAL A 2 0.25 -1.57 3.95
CA VAL A 2 0.93 -0.44 3.28
C VAL A 2 0.60 0.87 4.01
N ALA A 3 1.55 1.79 4.09
CA ALA A 3 1.35 3.17 4.56
C ALA A 3 1.74 4.20 3.49
N GLN A 4 1.11 5.37 3.52
CA GLN A 4 1.46 6.51 2.66
C GLN A 4 2.78 7.15 3.13
N ASP A 5 3.62 7.63 2.23
CA ASP A 5 4.82 8.40 2.57
C ASP A 5 4.51 9.83 3.05
N GLU A 6 5.46 10.46 3.74
CA GLU A 6 5.30 11.80 4.27
C GLU A 6 5.21 12.87 3.16
N ALA A 7 5.96 12.69 2.07
CA ALA A 7 6.04 13.66 0.99
C ALA A 7 4.72 13.86 0.24
N SER A 8 3.91 12.81 0.12
CA SER A 8 2.58 12.87 -0.51
C SER A 8 1.44 13.09 0.49
N CYS A 9 1.71 13.03 1.79
CA CYS A 9 0.69 13.07 2.83
C CYS A 9 0.50 14.48 3.38
N ILE A 10 -0.73 14.99 3.33
CA ILE A 10 -1.06 16.32 3.87
C ILE A 10 -0.95 16.35 5.41
N VAL A 11 -1.34 15.25 6.06
CA VAL A 11 -1.22 15.10 7.52
C VAL A 11 -0.62 13.73 7.83
N PHE A 12 0.68 13.69 8.06
CA PHE A 12 1.45 12.47 8.33
C PHE A 12 1.33 12.01 9.80
N GLY A 13 0.08 11.87 10.29
CA GLY A 13 -0.23 11.38 11.63
C GLY A 13 -0.42 9.87 11.66
N MET A 14 -1.56 9.39 11.15
CA MET A 14 -1.88 7.96 11.12
C MET A 14 -0.81 7.09 10.42
N PRO A 15 -0.24 7.49 9.26
CA PRO A 15 0.82 6.71 8.64
C PRO A 15 2.05 6.57 9.54
N LYS A 16 2.44 7.64 10.26
CA LYS A 16 3.58 7.65 11.19
C LYS A 16 3.39 6.67 12.35
N GLU A 17 2.21 6.67 12.96
CA GLU A 17 1.89 5.74 14.05
C GLU A 17 1.92 4.28 13.57
N ALA A 18 1.33 3.99 12.41
CA ALA A 18 1.34 2.63 11.86
C ALA A 18 2.76 2.11 11.60
N ILE A 19 3.68 2.99 11.14
CA ILE A 19 5.09 2.67 10.95
C ILE A 19 5.77 2.41 12.31
N ALA A 20 5.56 3.28 13.30
CA ALA A 20 6.14 3.13 14.64
C ALA A 20 5.71 1.84 15.34
N HIS A 21 4.48 1.38 15.09
CA HIS A 21 3.97 0.11 15.58
C HIS A 21 4.51 -1.13 14.84
N GLY A 22 5.32 -0.97 13.79
CA GLY A 22 5.97 -2.08 13.07
C GLY A 22 5.04 -2.93 12.20
N GLY A 23 3.77 -2.54 12.04
CA GLY A 23 2.79 -3.26 11.21
C GLY A 23 2.86 -2.96 9.72
N VAL A 24 3.70 -1.99 9.33
CA VAL A 24 3.85 -1.53 7.94
C VAL A 24 4.95 -2.32 7.25
N THR A 25 4.60 -2.90 6.10
CA THR A 25 5.52 -3.69 5.27
C THR A 25 6.06 -2.90 4.07
N LYS A 26 5.38 -1.82 3.67
CA LYS A 26 5.77 -0.93 2.57
C LYS A 26 5.30 0.50 2.85
N ILE A 27 6.14 1.48 2.51
CA ILE A 27 5.81 2.91 2.54
C ILE A 27 5.83 3.41 1.08
N LEU A 28 4.74 3.99 0.60
CA LEU A 28 4.57 4.38 -0.81
C LEU A 28 3.95 5.80 -0.94
N PRO A 29 4.25 6.54 -2.01
CA PRO A 29 3.51 7.77 -2.33
C PRO A 29 2.06 7.46 -2.67
N LEU A 30 1.15 8.42 -2.46
CA LEU A 30 -0.28 8.28 -2.73
C LEU A 30 -0.58 7.73 -4.14
N SER A 31 0.16 8.20 -5.14
CA SER A 31 0.00 7.81 -6.54
C SER A 31 0.28 6.33 -6.83
N GLN A 32 1.01 5.64 -5.94
CA GLN A 32 1.38 4.22 -6.12
C GLN A 32 0.53 3.26 -5.28
N ILE A 33 -0.22 3.75 -4.29
CA ILE A 33 -1.01 2.89 -3.39
C ILE A 33 -2.05 2.07 -4.16
N ALA A 34 -2.77 2.71 -5.10
CA ALA A 34 -3.79 2.01 -5.89
C ALA A 34 -3.21 0.85 -6.71
N GLY A 35 -2.04 1.07 -7.33
CA GLY A 35 -1.33 0.03 -8.08
C GLY A 35 -0.92 -1.14 -7.19
N GLU A 36 -0.36 -0.87 -6.00
CA GLU A 36 0.02 -1.93 -5.06
C GLU A 36 -1.18 -2.76 -4.59
N ILE A 37 -2.33 -2.13 -4.34
CA ILE A 37 -3.57 -2.84 -3.95
C ILE A 37 -4.00 -3.80 -5.07
N LEU A 38 -4.05 -3.33 -6.32
CA LEU A 38 -4.43 -4.15 -7.46
C LEU A 38 -3.45 -5.30 -7.67
N SER A 39 -2.15 -5.02 -7.67
CA SER A 39 -1.14 -6.07 -7.81
C SER A 39 -1.19 -7.08 -6.66
N PHE A 40 -1.49 -6.65 -5.42
CA PHE A 40 -1.69 -7.58 -4.31
C PHE A 40 -2.92 -8.47 -4.54
N ALA A 41 -4.04 -7.89 -4.96
CA ALA A 41 -5.26 -8.62 -5.25
C ALA A 41 -5.07 -9.63 -6.40
N GLU A 42 -4.38 -9.26 -7.47
CA GLU A 42 -4.05 -10.14 -8.59
C GLU A 42 -3.22 -11.34 -8.15
N ARG A 43 -2.16 -11.12 -7.36
CA ARG A 43 -1.31 -12.20 -6.82
C ARG A 43 -2.09 -13.19 -5.94
N HIS A 44 -3.20 -12.76 -5.34
CA HIS A 44 -3.98 -13.55 -4.38
C HIS A 44 -5.38 -13.86 -4.88
N ASN A 45 -5.64 -13.74 -6.19
CA ASN A 45 -6.91 -14.14 -6.79
C ASN A 45 -6.79 -15.56 -7.37
N PRO A 46 -7.28 -16.61 -6.67
CA PRO A 46 -7.19 -17.99 -7.13
C PRO A 46 -8.04 -18.28 -8.38
N GLY A 47 -8.92 -17.35 -8.80
CA GLY A 47 -9.77 -17.49 -9.99
C GLY A 47 -9.52 -16.44 -11.08
N GLY A 48 -8.53 -15.56 -10.90
CA GLY A 48 -8.19 -14.51 -11.86
C GLY A 48 -7.45 -15.10 -13.05
N ARG A 49 -8.18 -15.52 -14.09
CA ARG A 49 -7.58 -15.96 -15.36
C ARG A 49 -6.54 -14.93 -15.81
N GLY A 50 -5.36 -15.44 -16.12
CA GLY A 50 -4.23 -14.66 -16.61
C GLY A 50 -4.67 -13.71 -17.72
N ARG A 51 -4.22 -12.47 -17.60
CA ARG A 51 -4.16 -11.57 -18.74
C ARG A 51 -3.01 -12.06 -19.61
N GLY A 52 -3.37 -12.56 -20.80
CA GLY A 52 -2.44 -12.69 -21.92
C GLY A 52 -1.95 -11.34 -22.41
#